data_AF-A0AAX4I018-F1
#
_entry.id   AF-A0AAX4I018-F1
#
_cell.length_a   1.000
_cell.length_b   1.000
_cell.length_c   1.000
_cell.angle_alpha   90.00
_cell.angle_beta   90.00
_cell.angle_gamma   90.00
#
_symmetry.space_group_name_H-M   'P 1'
#
loop_
_entity.id
_entity.type
_entity.pdbx_description
1 polymer ?
#
loop_
_entity_poly.entity_id
_entity_poly.type
_entity_poly.pdbx_seq_one_letter_code
_entity_poly.pdbx_strand_id
1 'polypeptide(L)'
;MTRNGISRVKTGCTTCKIRRVKCDEKRPCCSRCLSTGRRCDGYVSPPSGSHSWAQLLRSAPPQKTIALTRLNRDGSAAVDRAALFYHRVAAPALAGCLSKTFWTTAVAQVALQEPVAGHAVLALSSIFESFTEGIPGTMMTTTTTTTTTTTTTTFAAWHYGEALRLLRTTRDRALVLFVCVLFIAIELLRKNAAAVITHCRHGINILNETRAESGFLRKHVVPAMRQLSIVPFFFGADPKTFPLIDRPVFLSSSSSSSSPARFFASVAEAYESQMALYTRLVRFLQIGEEARLAKGHVGPEPDRRWTRKFLMIDMDRWHEAFRALKAGRGRHTGRDRTVLNLLEIRHIMGRVQIELFDSASERDYDAYVDDYRAVVDLTTEAAAAEEEEEEEGEVEKANAVHNPAGSPGPKRVSKVLTNDSVLEVDLSTLLYTVVAKCRCLRLRLVALKLMESLARPRENVWSRRITIVAARRLIEMEHDISLPDDLDEEDWGEEEEDGVLPPEERRVVNVKFPFGNAGKRGPLRNLCFYLRDPKDGHMITRSEWLSIEEPSGRGRG
;
A
#
# COMPACT_ATOMS: atom_id res chain seq x y z
N MET A 1 40.99 -19.84 36.01
CA MET A 1 40.07 -18.75 35.64
C MET A 1 40.38 -18.27 34.23
N THR A 2 39.64 -18.77 33.24
CA THR A 2 39.78 -18.39 31.82
C THR A 2 39.18 -17.00 31.59
N ARG A 3 39.98 -16.05 31.08
CA ARG A 3 39.49 -14.69 30.75
C ARG A 3 38.55 -14.78 29.55
N ASN A 4 37.25 -14.54 29.80
CA ASN A 4 36.26 -14.36 28.74
C ASN A 4 36.71 -13.26 27.78
N GLY A 5 36.86 -13.62 26.50
CA GLY A 5 37.25 -12.70 25.44
C GLY A 5 36.20 -11.61 25.27
N ILE A 6 36.61 -10.36 25.41
CA ILE A 6 35.74 -9.19 25.17
C ILE A 6 35.38 -9.18 23.68
N SER A 7 34.07 -9.20 23.37
CA SER A 7 33.58 -9.07 22.00
C SER A 7 34.08 -7.76 21.38
N ARG A 8 34.77 -7.88 20.24
CA ARG A 8 35.36 -6.73 19.54
C ARG A 8 34.26 -5.97 18.80
N VAL A 9 34.05 -4.71 19.15
CA VAL A 9 33.22 -3.78 18.37
C VAL A 9 34.01 -3.27 17.16
N LYS A 10 33.51 -3.52 15.95
CA LYS A 10 34.18 -3.11 14.68
C LYS A 10 34.25 -1.59 14.51
N THR A 11 33.40 -0.85 15.22
CA THR A 11 33.17 0.60 15.11
C THR A 11 33.84 1.43 16.21
N GLY A 12 34.59 0.82 17.13
CA GLY A 12 35.30 1.55 18.19
C GLY A 12 36.34 2.56 17.70
N CYS A 13 36.60 3.60 18.49
CA CYS A 13 37.60 4.62 18.17
C CYS A 13 39.00 4.00 18.02
N THR A 14 39.86 4.67 17.25
CA THR A 14 41.21 4.19 16.93
C THR A 14 42.02 3.92 18.20
N THR A 15 41.96 4.82 19.19
CA THR A 15 42.65 4.68 20.47
C THR A 15 42.19 3.44 21.26
N CYS A 16 40.88 3.15 21.32
CA CYS A 16 40.39 1.95 22.01
C CYS A 16 40.74 0.65 21.27
N LYS A 17 40.76 0.69 19.93
CA LYS A 17 41.18 -0.44 19.11
C LYS A 17 42.66 -0.77 19.30
N ILE A 18 43.54 0.23 19.28
CA ILE A 18 44.98 0.08 19.57
C ILE A 18 45.16 -0.54 20.96
N ARG A 19 44.40 -0.03 21.94
CA ARG A 19 44.44 -0.52 23.33
C ARG A 19 43.76 -1.88 23.54
N ARG A 20 43.12 -2.46 22.52
CA ARG A 20 42.36 -3.72 22.59
C ARG A 20 41.32 -3.73 23.73
N VAL A 21 40.68 -2.59 23.97
CA VAL A 21 39.59 -2.43 24.94
C VAL A 21 38.26 -2.12 24.24
N LYS A 22 37.13 -2.57 24.80
CA LYS A 22 35.79 -2.24 24.28
C LYS A 22 35.57 -0.72 24.27
N CYS A 23 35.14 -0.17 23.14
CA CYS A 23 34.77 1.24 23.02
C CYS A 23 33.28 1.41 23.32
N ASP A 24 32.91 2.53 23.95
CA ASP A 24 31.52 2.94 24.22
C ASP A 24 30.92 3.79 23.08
N GLU A 25 31.70 4.08 22.04
CA GLU A 25 31.28 4.72 20.77
C GLU A 25 30.67 6.12 20.88
N LYS A 26 30.77 6.78 22.03
CA LYS A 26 30.37 8.19 22.20
C LYS A 26 31.20 9.12 21.32
N ARG A 27 30.52 10.11 20.72
CA ARG A 27 31.12 11.15 19.86
C ARG A 27 31.01 12.52 20.56
N PRO A 28 31.97 13.44 20.38
CA PRO A 28 33.16 13.34 19.51
C PRO A 28 34.30 12.46 20.09
N CYS A 29 34.33 12.25 21.42
CA CYS A 29 35.33 11.44 22.10
C CYS A 29 34.68 10.34 22.96
N CYS A 30 35.33 9.17 23.03
CA CYS A 30 34.85 8.03 23.81
C CYS A 30 35.01 8.26 25.33
N SER A 31 34.08 7.83 26.19
CA SER A 31 34.19 8.06 27.64
C SER A 31 35.42 7.37 28.24
N ARG A 32 35.88 6.24 27.67
CA ARG A 32 37.13 5.60 28.11
C ARG A 32 38.39 6.39 27.79
N CYS A 33 38.35 7.15 26.69
CA CYS A 33 39.44 8.00 26.27
C CYS A 33 39.53 9.19 27.23
N LEU A 34 38.37 9.83 27.47
CA LEU A 34 38.21 10.96 28.37
C LEU A 34 38.56 10.61 29.83
N SER A 35 37.95 9.56 30.39
CA SER A 35 38.19 9.13 31.78
C SER A 35 39.63 8.73 32.07
N THR A 36 40.40 8.36 31.05
CA THR A 36 41.81 7.99 31.21
C THR A 36 42.78 9.09 30.78
N GLY A 37 42.29 10.31 30.56
CA GLY A 37 43.11 11.48 30.19
C GLY A 37 43.78 11.38 28.81
N ARG A 38 43.33 10.47 27.94
CA ARG A 38 43.94 10.24 26.62
C ARG A 38 43.20 10.99 25.54
N ARG A 39 43.96 11.56 24.60
CA ARG A 39 43.41 12.08 23.34
C ARG A 39 42.73 10.95 22.59
N CYS A 40 41.46 11.16 22.23
CA CYS A 40 40.71 10.22 21.41
C CYS A 40 41.02 10.53 19.94
N ASP A 41 41.71 9.63 19.24
CA ASP A 41 42.09 9.79 17.83
C ASP A 41 40.91 9.61 16.85
N GLY A 42 39.69 9.78 17.37
CA GLY A 42 38.47 9.70 16.61
C GLY A 42 38.12 8.30 16.09
N TYR A 43 37.15 8.27 15.20
CA TYR A 43 36.59 7.08 14.60
C TYR A 43 36.99 7.06 13.12
N VAL A 44 37.60 5.98 12.66
CA VAL A 44 37.89 5.79 11.22
C VAL A 44 36.57 5.79 10.47
N SER A 45 36.38 6.77 9.58
CA SER A 45 35.25 6.78 8.65
C SER A 45 35.37 5.55 7.73
N PRO A 46 34.27 4.81 7.48
CA PRO A 46 34.30 3.73 6.50
C PRO A 46 34.82 4.24 5.14
N PRO A 47 35.44 3.37 4.32
CA PRO A 47 35.77 3.73 2.93
C PRO A 47 34.52 4.26 2.21
N SER A 48 34.72 5.22 1.30
CA SER A 48 33.65 5.80 0.48
C SER A 48 32.79 4.69 -0.13
N GLY A 49 31.47 4.70 0.12
CA GLY A 49 30.53 3.67 -0.33
C GLY A 49 30.25 2.53 0.66
N SER A 50 30.78 2.59 1.90
CA SER A 50 30.42 1.66 2.98
C SER A 50 29.71 2.39 4.11
N HIS A 51 28.53 2.95 3.81
CA HIS A 51 27.72 3.63 4.81
C HIS A 51 26.91 2.58 5.59
N SER A 52 26.95 2.65 6.92
CA SER A 52 25.97 1.93 7.74
C SER A 52 24.60 2.61 7.65
N TRP A 53 23.52 1.87 7.82
CA TRP A 53 22.16 2.45 7.82
C TRP A 53 21.95 3.54 8.86
N ALA A 54 22.59 3.43 10.03
CA ALA A 54 22.59 4.49 11.03
C ALA A 54 23.30 5.77 10.56
N GLN A 55 24.23 5.67 9.60
CA GLN A 55 24.82 6.81 8.93
C GLN A 55 23.92 7.39 7.84
N LEU A 56 23.23 6.53 7.09
CA LEU A 56 22.29 6.93 6.04
C LEU A 56 21.09 7.69 6.61
N LEU A 57 20.53 7.25 7.74
CA LEU A 57 19.31 7.83 8.32
C LEU A 57 19.51 9.07 9.22
N ARG A 58 20.71 9.65 9.30
CA ARG A 58 20.93 10.83 10.14
C ARG A 58 20.20 12.06 9.59
N SER A 59 19.59 12.83 10.50
CA SER A 59 18.94 14.11 10.23
C SER A 59 19.88 15.22 9.74
N ALA A 60 21.20 15.04 9.90
CA ALA A 60 22.21 15.91 9.31
C ALA A 60 22.96 15.16 8.19
N PRO A 61 22.88 15.63 6.93
CA PRO A 61 23.64 15.01 5.85
C PRO A 61 25.13 15.22 6.13
N PRO A 62 26.01 14.20 6.07
CA PRO A 62 27.42 14.48 5.85
C PRO A 62 27.49 15.28 4.53
N GLN A 63 28.23 16.41 4.53
CA GLN A 63 28.29 17.42 3.46
C GLN A 63 28.89 16.93 2.11
N LYS A 64 28.53 15.72 1.67
CA LYS A 64 28.80 15.19 0.35
C LYS A 64 27.46 14.92 -0.30
N THR A 65 26.79 16.00 -0.73
CA THR A 65 25.74 15.93 -1.74
C THR A 65 26.26 15.03 -2.86
N ILE A 66 25.56 13.94 -3.18
CA ILE A 66 25.95 13.11 -4.33
C ILE A 66 26.11 14.05 -5.52
N ALA A 67 27.22 13.86 -6.23
CA ALA A 67 27.52 14.45 -7.53
C ALA A 67 26.59 13.93 -8.65
N LEU A 68 25.27 13.91 -8.42
CA LEU A 68 24.27 13.80 -9.50
C LEU A 68 24.31 15.07 -10.38
N THR A 69 24.91 16.14 -9.86
CA THR A 69 25.23 17.43 -10.52
C THR A 69 26.28 17.34 -11.64
N ARG A 70 26.84 16.16 -11.95
CA ARG A 70 27.79 15.97 -13.07
C ARG A 70 27.13 15.57 -14.40
N LEU A 71 25.84 15.79 -14.54
CA LEU A 71 25.14 15.65 -15.81
C LEU A 71 24.81 17.05 -16.29
N ASN A 72 25.22 17.37 -17.53
CA ASN A 72 25.05 18.61 -18.31
C ASN A 72 24.23 19.75 -17.68
N ARG A 73 24.62 21.00 -17.92
CA ARG A 73 23.92 22.21 -17.42
C ARG A 73 22.39 22.20 -17.62
N ASP A 74 21.89 21.50 -18.65
CA ASP A 74 20.44 21.28 -18.91
C ASP A 74 19.83 20.10 -18.13
N GLY A 75 20.62 19.08 -17.76
CA GLY A 75 20.23 17.94 -16.95
C GLY A 75 20.15 18.23 -15.44
N SER A 76 20.95 19.17 -14.92
CA SER A 76 20.88 19.55 -13.49
C SER A 76 19.50 20.08 -13.11
N ALA A 77 18.91 20.93 -13.95
CA ALA A 77 17.58 21.51 -13.69
C ALA A 77 16.47 20.44 -13.71
N ALA A 78 16.55 19.45 -14.61
CA ALA A 78 15.61 18.34 -14.67
C ALA A 78 15.72 17.43 -13.44
N VAL A 79 16.94 17.14 -12.99
CA VAL A 79 17.20 16.38 -11.76
C VAL A 79 16.66 17.11 -10.53
N ASP A 80 16.95 18.41 -10.39
CA ASP A 80 16.48 19.21 -9.26
C ASP A 80 14.95 19.29 -9.24
N ARG A 81 14.33 19.51 -10.41
CA ARG A 81 12.86 19.51 -10.56
C ARG A 81 12.25 18.18 -10.15
N ALA A 82 12.78 17.06 -10.63
CA ALA A 82 12.29 15.73 -10.28
C ALA A 82 12.50 15.44 -8.78
N ALA A 83 13.66 15.75 -8.21
CA ALA A 83 13.89 15.58 -6.77
C ALA A 83 12.92 16.41 -5.91
N LEU A 84 12.66 17.66 -6.30
CA LEU A 84 11.69 18.53 -5.64
C LEU A 84 10.26 18.01 -5.79
N PHE A 85 9.88 17.55 -6.98
CA PHE A 85 8.58 16.96 -7.24
C PHE A 85 8.36 15.70 -6.39
N TYR A 86 9.37 14.83 -6.28
CA TYR A 86 9.32 13.68 -5.40
C TYR A 86 9.01 14.10 -3.96
N HIS A 87 9.80 15.02 -3.41
CA HIS A 87 9.65 15.43 -2.02
C HIS A 87 8.31 16.13 -1.74
N ARG A 88 7.80 16.93 -2.70
CA ARG A 88 6.58 17.74 -2.50
C ARG A 88 5.28 17.00 -2.86
N VAL A 89 5.33 16.06 -3.79
CA VAL A 89 4.15 15.46 -4.42
C VAL A 89 4.19 13.94 -4.34
N ALA A 90 5.19 13.29 -4.93
CA ALA A 90 5.18 11.83 -5.05
C ALA A 90 5.33 11.14 -3.68
N ALA A 91 6.31 11.53 -2.86
CA ALA A 91 6.55 10.88 -1.56
C ALA A 91 5.34 10.96 -0.61
N PRO A 92 4.67 12.13 -0.44
CA PRO A 92 3.43 12.18 0.32
C PRO A 92 2.28 11.36 -0.28
N ALA A 93 2.17 11.27 -1.61
CA ALA A 93 1.12 10.48 -2.26
C ALA A 93 1.39 8.96 -2.23
N LEU A 94 2.64 8.55 -2.09
CA LEU A 94 3.03 7.14 -1.89
C LEU A 94 2.95 6.72 -0.41
N ALA A 95 3.08 7.69 0.51
CA ALA A 95 3.27 7.52 1.95
C ALA A 95 2.16 6.77 2.71
N GLY A 96 0.93 6.70 2.19
CA GLY A 96 -0.18 5.97 2.81
C GLY A 96 -0.41 6.25 4.28
N CYS A 97 -1.09 5.33 4.96
CA CYS A 97 -1.43 5.46 6.38
C CYS A 97 -0.25 5.18 7.32
N LEU A 98 0.64 4.23 6.99
CA LEU A 98 1.69 3.76 7.91
C LEU A 98 3.11 3.63 7.32
N SER A 99 3.28 3.81 6.00
CA SER A 99 4.60 3.84 5.36
C SER A 99 5.16 5.26 5.18
N LYS A 100 4.57 6.27 5.85
CA LYS A 100 4.93 7.69 5.68
C LYS A 100 6.43 7.94 5.86
N THR A 101 6.99 7.48 6.97
CA THR A 101 8.42 7.67 7.26
C THR A 101 9.33 7.00 6.24
N PHE A 102 8.89 5.89 5.62
CA PHE A 102 9.64 5.24 4.54
C PHE A 102 9.74 6.17 3.33
N TRP A 103 8.60 6.55 2.73
CA TRP A 103 8.57 7.34 1.50
C TRP A 103 9.06 8.78 1.70
N THR A 104 8.66 9.46 2.77
CA THR A 104 9.00 10.88 2.95
C THR A 104 10.40 11.11 3.51
N THR A 105 10.97 10.16 4.24
CA THR A 105 12.23 10.38 4.98
C THR A 105 13.30 9.38 4.60
N ALA A 106 13.06 8.08 4.77
CA ALA A 106 14.08 7.07 4.50
C ALA A 106 14.49 7.08 3.02
N VAL A 107 13.52 7.19 2.10
CA VAL A 107 13.83 7.20 0.67
C VAL A 107 14.64 8.43 0.27
N ALA A 108 14.25 9.62 0.73
CA ALA A 108 15.01 10.84 0.48
C ALA A 108 16.44 10.76 1.03
N GLN A 109 16.61 10.27 2.27
CA GLN A 109 17.92 10.17 2.91
C GLN A 109 18.86 9.18 2.22
N VAL A 110 18.34 8.04 1.78
CA VAL A 110 19.12 7.01 1.08
C VAL A 110 19.43 7.45 -0.34
N ALA A 111 18.48 8.08 -1.05
CA ALA A 111 18.69 8.63 -2.38
C ALA A 111 19.78 9.72 -2.42
N LEU A 112 19.94 10.48 -1.34
CA LEU A 112 20.99 11.48 -1.18
C LEU A 112 22.38 10.91 -0.88
N GLN A 113 22.50 9.62 -0.56
CA GLN A 113 23.79 9.00 -0.19
C GLN A 113 24.20 7.82 -1.08
N GLU A 114 23.24 7.11 -1.66
CA GLU A 114 23.46 5.97 -2.54
C GLU A 114 23.00 6.27 -3.98
N PRO A 115 23.91 6.31 -4.98
CA PRO A 115 23.57 6.64 -6.37
C PRO A 115 22.48 5.75 -6.97
N VAL A 116 22.49 4.45 -6.66
CA VAL A 116 21.47 3.50 -7.15
C VAL A 116 20.07 3.88 -6.71
N ALA A 117 19.91 4.33 -5.46
CA ALA A 117 18.65 4.83 -4.93
C ALA A 117 18.29 6.20 -5.52
N GLY A 118 19.28 7.08 -5.70
CA GLY A 118 19.08 8.38 -6.34
C GLY A 118 18.50 8.25 -7.76
N HIS A 119 19.08 7.41 -8.61
CA HIS A 119 18.55 7.15 -9.94
C HIS A 119 17.14 6.53 -9.90
N ALA A 120 16.88 5.57 -9.00
CA ALA A 120 15.56 4.96 -8.86
C ALA A 120 14.49 6.00 -8.44
N VAL A 121 14.81 6.92 -7.52
CA VAL A 121 13.89 7.98 -7.08
C VAL A 121 13.60 8.98 -8.19
N LEU A 122 14.59 9.36 -8.98
CA LEU A 122 14.38 10.27 -10.12
C LEU A 122 13.48 9.64 -11.18
N ALA A 123 13.69 8.35 -11.50
CA ALA A 123 12.81 7.60 -12.38
C ALA A 123 11.38 7.52 -11.83
N LEU A 124 11.23 7.13 -10.55
CA LEU A 124 9.93 7.07 -9.86
C LEU A 124 9.21 8.42 -9.89
N SER A 125 9.92 9.51 -9.61
CA SER A 125 9.36 10.86 -9.61
C SER A 125 8.82 11.27 -10.97
N SER A 126 9.60 11.10 -12.03
CA SER A 126 9.19 11.49 -13.38
C SER A 126 8.04 10.61 -13.90
N ILE A 127 8.03 9.33 -13.56
CA ILE A 127 6.92 8.43 -13.90
C ILE A 127 5.66 8.81 -13.13
N PHE A 128 5.80 9.18 -11.85
CA PHE A 128 4.67 9.65 -11.05
C PHE A 128 4.10 10.96 -11.59
N GLU A 129 4.95 11.90 -12.02
CA GLU A 129 4.53 13.14 -12.67
C GLU A 129 3.66 12.84 -13.91
N SER A 130 4.16 12.00 -14.83
CA SER A 130 3.38 11.57 -16.01
C SER A 130 2.11 10.79 -15.67
N PHE A 131 2.13 10.00 -14.59
CA PHE A 131 0.97 9.28 -14.09
C PHE A 131 -0.11 10.25 -13.58
N THR A 132 0.28 11.31 -12.88
CA THR A 132 -0.65 12.33 -12.36
C THR A 132 -1.18 13.30 -13.42
N GLU A 133 -0.42 13.53 -14.49
CA GLU A 133 -0.78 14.45 -15.57
C GLU A 133 -1.78 13.84 -16.56
N GLY A 134 -1.98 12.51 -16.54
CA GLY A 134 -3.00 11.77 -17.29
C GLY A 134 -3.13 12.21 -18.74
N ILE A 135 -2.45 11.54 -19.69
CA ILE A 135 -2.52 11.86 -21.14
C ILE A 135 -3.98 12.17 -21.54
N PRO A 136 -4.34 13.43 -21.81
CA PRO A 136 -5.69 13.77 -22.23
C PRO A 136 -5.84 13.27 -23.67
N GLY A 137 -6.44 12.11 -23.82
CA GLY A 137 -7.01 11.70 -25.10
C GLY A 137 -8.24 12.54 -25.34
N THR A 138 -8.08 13.75 -25.88
CA THR A 138 -9.02 14.47 -26.77
C THR A 138 -8.53 15.91 -27.00
N MET A 139 -8.37 16.26 -28.28
CA MET A 139 -8.02 17.57 -28.88
C MET A 139 -6.54 18.00 -28.90
N MET A 140 -5.97 17.77 -30.08
CA MET A 140 -4.74 18.31 -30.63
C MET A 140 -4.90 19.81 -30.89
N THR A 141 -4.34 20.67 -30.02
CA THR A 141 -3.90 22.04 -30.35
C THR A 141 -2.93 22.57 -29.29
N THR A 142 -1.65 22.20 -29.40
CA THR A 142 -0.48 23.09 -29.18
C THR A 142 0.79 22.27 -29.33
N THR A 143 1.68 22.72 -30.21
CA THR A 143 2.91 22.04 -30.65
C THR A 143 3.99 21.88 -29.56
N THR A 144 3.67 22.20 -28.30
CA THR A 144 4.61 22.27 -27.16
C THR A 144 4.51 21.06 -26.20
N THR A 145 3.37 20.35 -26.18
CA THR A 145 3.11 19.27 -25.21
C THR A 145 3.84 17.97 -25.58
N THR A 146 3.93 17.65 -26.87
CA THR A 146 4.56 16.42 -27.39
C THR A 146 6.06 16.33 -27.04
N THR A 147 6.76 17.46 -27.03
CA THR A 147 8.19 17.54 -26.70
C THR A 147 8.45 17.30 -25.20
N THR A 148 7.54 17.75 -24.34
CA THR A 148 7.66 17.64 -22.87
C THR A 148 7.38 16.22 -22.35
N THR A 149 6.39 15.53 -22.91
CA THR A 149 6.09 14.13 -22.56
C THR A 149 7.18 13.17 -23.05
N THR A 150 7.73 13.41 -24.26
CA THR A 150 8.81 12.60 -24.82
C THR A 150 10.09 12.73 -24.01
N THR A 151 10.44 13.96 -23.58
CA THR A 151 11.63 14.22 -22.75
C THR A 151 11.49 13.67 -21.33
N THR A 152 10.30 13.73 -20.72
CA THR A 152 10.04 13.12 -19.41
C THR A 152 10.15 11.59 -19.45
N THR A 153 9.66 10.98 -20.53
CA THR A 153 9.75 9.52 -20.75
C THR A 153 11.20 9.06 -20.97
N THR A 154 12.00 9.80 -21.74
CA THR A 154 13.42 9.45 -21.96
C THR A 154 14.27 9.67 -20.71
N PHE A 155 14.01 10.74 -19.95
CA PHE A 155 14.65 11.00 -18.66
C PHE A 155 14.36 9.86 -17.66
N ALA A 156 13.10 9.48 -17.50
CA ALA A 156 12.70 8.38 -16.62
C ALA A 156 13.34 7.05 -17.03
N ALA A 157 13.31 6.72 -18.33
CA ALA A 157 13.90 5.48 -18.85
C ALA A 157 15.42 5.43 -18.63
N TRP A 158 16.13 6.55 -18.81
CA TRP A 158 17.56 6.63 -18.57
C TRP A 158 17.90 6.39 -17.10
N HIS A 159 17.24 7.10 -16.19
CA HIS A 159 17.45 6.93 -14.74
C HIS A 159 17.07 5.52 -14.27
N TYR A 160 16.01 4.92 -14.82
CA TYR A 160 15.63 3.53 -14.56
C TYR A 160 16.74 2.55 -14.98
N GLY A 161 17.25 2.69 -16.21
CA GLY A 161 18.33 1.85 -16.75
C GLY A 161 19.63 2.00 -15.96
N GLU A 162 19.96 3.21 -15.54
CA GLU A 162 21.16 3.48 -14.75
C GLU A 162 21.07 2.90 -13.33
N ALA A 163 19.89 2.99 -12.70
CA ALA A 163 19.62 2.32 -11.44
C ALA A 163 19.81 0.80 -11.56
N LEU A 164 19.29 0.17 -12.62
CA LEU A 164 19.52 -1.26 -12.86
C LEU A 164 21.00 -1.59 -13.07
N ARG A 165 21.74 -0.75 -13.81
CA ARG A 165 23.18 -0.94 -14.05
C ARG A 165 23.97 -0.94 -12.74
N LEU A 166 23.68 0.01 -11.85
CA LEU A 166 24.31 0.11 -10.52
C LEU A 166 23.85 -1.02 -9.57
N LEU A 167 22.59 -1.43 -9.66
CA LEU A 167 22.04 -2.51 -8.83
C LEU A 167 22.77 -3.84 -9.09
N ARG A 168 23.17 -4.12 -10.34
CA ARG A 168 23.93 -5.34 -10.71
C ARG A 168 25.29 -5.47 -10.01
N THR A 169 25.89 -4.37 -9.58
CA THR A 169 27.17 -4.38 -8.87
C THR A 169 27.03 -4.15 -7.36
N THR A 170 25.81 -3.87 -6.89
CA THR A 170 25.51 -3.61 -5.48
C THR A 170 25.53 -4.92 -4.68
N ARG A 171 26.33 -4.96 -3.60
CA ARG A 171 26.47 -6.15 -2.75
C ARG A 171 25.68 -6.09 -1.44
N ASP A 172 25.26 -4.89 -1.02
CA ASP A 172 24.44 -4.74 0.18
C ASP A 172 23.00 -5.19 -0.11
N ARG A 173 22.63 -6.36 0.42
CA ARG A 173 21.28 -6.91 0.29
C ARG A 173 20.20 -5.97 0.80
N ALA A 174 20.49 -5.17 1.84
CA ALA A 174 19.52 -4.23 2.37
C ALA A 174 19.25 -3.09 1.37
N LEU A 175 20.28 -2.61 0.68
CA LEU A 175 20.14 -1.60 -0.37
C LEU A 175 19.46 -2.18 -1.61
N VAL A 176 19.77 -3.43 -1.97
CA VAL A 176 19.10 -4.14 -3.07
C VAL A 176 17.60 -4.26 -2.80
N LEU A 177 17.20 -4.70 -1.60
CA LEU A 177 15.79 -4.82 -1.21
C LEU A 177 15.10 -3.45 -1.14
N PHE A 178 15.79 -2.44 -0.63
CA PHE A 178 15.28 -1.06 -0.60
C PHE A 178 14.98 -0.54 -2.02
N VAL A 179 15.92 -0.70 -2.95
CA VAL A 179 15.74 -0.30 -4.35
C VAL A 179 14.69 -1.17 -5.04
N CYS A 180 14.56 -2.45 -4.66
CA CYS A 180 13.51 -3.33 -5.17
C CYS A 180 12.10 -2.81 -4.84
N VAL A 181 11.88 -2.24 -3.64
CA VAL A 181 10.60 -1.59 -3.30
C VAL A 181 10.31 -0.40 -4.23
N LEU A 182 11.33 0.40 -4.56
CA LEU A 182 11.18 1.51 -5.50
C LEU A 182 10.84 1.02 -6.91
N PHE A 183 11.47 -0.05 -7.38
CA PHE A 183 11.16 -0.68 -8.67
C PHE A 183 9.74 -1.25 -8.71
N ILE A 184 9.26 -1.87 -7.63
CA ILE A 184 7.86 -2.33 -7.56
C ILE A 184 6.90 -1.14 -7.73
N ALA A 185 7.14 -0.02 -7.04
CA ALA A 185 6.33 1.19 -7.18
C ALA A 185 6.39 1.79 -8.60
N ILE A 186 7.58 1.82 -9.22
CA ILE A 186 7.74 2.26 -10.61
C ILE A 186 6.90 1.39 -11.55
N GLU A 187 7.01 0.07 -11.45
CA GLU A 187 6.33 -0.85 -12.37
C GLU A 187 4.81 -0.89 -12.12
N LEU A 188 4.36 -0.61 -10.89
CA LEU A 188 2.96 -0.36 -10.57
C LEU A 188 2.41 0.87 -11.31
N LEU A 189 3.11 2.00 -11.27
CA LEU A 189 2.72 3.23 -11.97
C LEU A 189 2.73 3.05 -13.49
N ARG A 190 3.66 2.24 -14.01
CA ARG A 190 3.73 1.87 -15.43
C ARG A 190 2.68 0.82 -15.84
N LYS A 191 1.89 0.29 -14.89
CA LYS A 191 0.89 -0.76 -15.10
C LYS A 191 1.51 -2.04 -15.69
N ASN A 192 2.75 -2.37 -15.32
CA ASN A 192 3.49 -3.55 -15.80
C ASN A 192 3.41 -4.71 -14.80
N ALA A 193 2.30 -5.45 -14.88
CA ALA A 193 1.99 -6.59 -14.00
C ALA A 193 3.12 -7.63 -13.91
N ALA A 194 3.69 -8.03 -15.05
CA ALA A 194 4.74 -9.06 -15.10
C ALA A 194 6.01 -8.65 -14.35
N ALA A 195 6.45 -7.40 -14.50
CA ALA A 195 7.60 -6.89 -13.78
C ALA A 195 7.31 -6.76 -12.28
N VAL A 196 6.12 -6.32 -11.88
CA VAL A 196 5.71 -6.26 -10.47
C VAL A 196 5.78 -7.64 -9.81
N ILE A 197 5.19 -8.67 -10.44
CA ILE A 197 5.25 -10.06 -9.95
C ILE A 197 6.71 -10.51 -9.81
N THR A 198 7.54 -10.20 -10.82
CA THR A 198 8.96 -10.57 -10.85
C THR A 198 9.75 -9.89 -9.74
N HIS A 199 9.58 -8.58 -9.54
CA HIS A 199 10.28 -7.84 -8.50
C HIS A 199 9.87 -8.31 -7.10
N CYS A 200 8.57 -8.51 -6.85
CA CYS A 200 8.09 -9.03 -5.57
C CYS A 200 8.65 -10.42 -5.28
N ARG A 201 8.62 -11.34 -6.26
CA ARG A 201 9.16 -12.70 -6.09
C ARG A 201 10.64 -12.69 -5.71
N HIS A 202 11.47 -11.95 -6.45
CA HIS A 202 12.90 -11.85 -6.16
C HIS A 202 13.17 -11.14 -4.83
N GLY A 203 12.46 -10.05 -4.54
CA GLY A 203 12.58 -9.31 -3.29
C GLY A 203 12.26 -10.18 -2.07
N ILE A 204 11.17 -10.94 -2.11
CA ILE A 204 10.78 -11.86 -1.04
C ILE A 204 11.82 -12.97 -0.86
N ASN A 205 12.31 -13.57 -1.94
CA ASN A 205 13.35 -14.62 -1.87
C ASN A 205 14.64 -14.10 -1.21
N ILE A 206 15.14 -12.93 -1.65
CA ILE A 206 16.33 -12.30 -1.06
C ILE A 206 16.09 -11.96 0.42
N LEU A 207 14.90 -11.48 0.77
CA LEU A 207 14.55 -11.16 2.14
C LEU A 207 14.55 -12.42 3.04
N ASN A 208 13.98 -13.52 2.55
CA ASN A 208 13.94 -14.80 3.26
C ASN A 208 15.35 -15.39 3.45
N GLU A 209 16.22 -15.27 2.44
CA GLU A 209 17.64 -15.69 2.52
C GLU A 209 18.49 -14.83 3.47
N THR A 210 18.02 -13.64 3.85
CA THR A 210 18.77 -12.70 4.69
C THR A 210 18.66 -13.09 6.16
N ARG A 211 19.63 -13.89 6.65
CA ARG A 211 19.67 -14.43 8.02
C ARG A 211 19.91 -13.39 9.13
N ALA A 212 20.64 -12.31 8.83
CA ALA A 212 20.96 -11.25 9.78
C ALA A 212 20.31 -9.93 9.33
N GLU A 213 19.13 -9.66 9.88
CA GLU A 213 18.35 -8.49 9.51
C GLU A 213 18.88 -7.22 10.18
N SER A 214 19.20 -6.19 9.39
CA SER A 214 19.55 -4.89 9.93
C SER A 214 18.31 -4.22 10.52
N GLY A 215 18.48 -3.35 11.53
CA GLY A 215 17.37 -2.58 12.09
C GLY A 215 16.66 -1.70 11.04
N PHE A 216 17.33 -1.36 9.94
CA PHE A 216 16.76 -0.67 8.80
C PHE A 216 15.79 -1.54 8.01
N LEU A 217 16.20 -2.75 7.62
CA LEU A 217 15.32 -3.69 6.93
C LEU A 217 14.04 -3.91 7.72
N ARG A 218 14.17 -4.19 9.01
CA ARG A 218 13.03 -4.47 9.90
C ARG A 218 12.04 -3.31 10.03
N LYS A 219 12.54 -2.08 10.08
CA LYS A 219 11.71 -0.89 10.34
C LYS A 219 11.15 -0.24 9.08
N HIS A 220 11.79 -0.43 7.93
CA HIS A 220 11.52 0.36 6.73
C HIS A 220 11.17 -0.52 5.53
N VAL A 221 12.00 -1.51 5.22
CA VAL A 221 11.86 -2.29 3.98
C VAL A 221 10.88 -3.44 4.13
N VAL A 222 10.91 -4.17 5.26
CA VAL A 222 9.99 -5.29 5.50
C VAL A 222 8.53 -4.84 5.54
N PRO A 223 8.16 -3.76 6.25
CA PRO A 223 6.81 -3.20 6.19
C PRO A 223 6.34 -2.90 4.77
N ALA A 224 7.14 -2.14 4.01
CA ALA A 224 6.80 -1.77 2.63
C ALA A 224 6.69 -2.99 1.71
N MET A 225 7.61 -3.96 1.83
CA MET A 225 7.56 -5.20 1.05
C MET A 225 6.34 -6.04 1.41
N ARG A 226 5.98 -6.15 2.69
CA ARG A 226 4.80 -6.89 3.15
C ARG A 226 3.52 -6.30 2.59
N GLN A 227 3.38 -4.98 2.67
CA GLN A 227 2.28 -4.25 2.05
C GLN A 227 2.16 -4.50 0.54
N LEU A 228 3.28 -4.49 -0.18
CA LEU A 228 3.29 -4.72 -1.64
C LEU A 228 3.20 -6.21 -2.03
N SER A 229 3.44 -7.14 -1.10
CA SER A 229 3.46 -8.59 -1.38
C SER A 229 2.10 -9.18 -1.74
N ILE A 230 1.01 -8.46 -1.50
CA ILE A 230 -0.34 -8.84 -1.91
C ILE A 230 -0.59 -8.57 -3.40
N VAL A 231 0.09 -7.56 -3.97
CA VAL A 231 -0.11 -7.09 -5.34
C VAL A 231 0.01 -8.18 -6.41
N PRO A 232 1.02 -9.08 -6.35
CA PRO A 232 1.18 -10.12 -7.37
C PRO A 232 -0.05 -11.01 -7.55
N PHE A 233 -0.82 -11.27 -6.48
CA PHE A 233 -2.01 -12.11 -6.58
C PHE A 233 -3.12 -11.45 -7.40
N PHE A 234 -3.32 -10.14 -7.27
CA PHE A 234 -4.24 -9.38 -8.12
C PHE A 234 -3.79 -9.36 -9.59
N PHE A 235 -2.50 -9.56 -9.86
CA PHE A 235 -1.94 -9.66 -11.21
C PHE A 235 -1.82 -11.09 -11.74
N GLY A 236 -2.46 -12.06 -11.08
CA GLY A 236 -2.51 -13.45 -11.54
C GLY A 236 -1.24 -14.25 -11.26
N ALA A 237 -0.44 -13.86 -10.27
CA ALA A 237 0.63 -14.71 -9.79
C ALA A 237 0.06 -16.00 -9.19
N ASP A 238 0.56 -17.15 -9.64
CA ASP A 238 0.14 -18.46 -9.13
C ASP A 238 0.37 -18.55 -7.61
N PRO A 239 -0.70 -18.67 -6.80
CA PRO A 239 -0.60 -18.65 -5.36
C PRO A 239 0.07 -19.90 -4.78
N LYS A 240 0.18 -21.00 -5.53
CA LYS A 240 0.88 -22.21 -5.07
C LYS A 240 2.39 -22.03 -5.12
N THR A 241 2.91 -21.32 -6.12
CA THR A 241 4.35 -21.13 -6.34
C THR A 241 4.90 -19.80 -5.85
N PHE A 242 4.05 -18.79 -5.61
CA PHE A 242 4.52 -17.48 -5.18
C PHE A 242 5.02 -17.50 -3.71
N PRO A 243 6.22 -16.95 -3.42
CA PRO A 243 6.81 -17.02 -2.08
C PRO A 243 6.10 -16.09 -1.08
N LEU A 244 6.05 -16.50 0.18
CA LEU A 244 5.61 -15.68 1.30
C LEU A 244 6.81 -15.17 2.11
N ILE A 245 6.65 -14.01 2.76
CA ILE A 245 7.67 -13.45 3.65
C ILE A 245 7.74 -14.28 4.94
N ASP A 246 8.89 -14.92 5.18
CA ASP A 246 9.15 -15.76 6.36
C ASP A 246 9.67 -14.91 7.54
N ARG A 247 8.87 -13.92 7.94
CA ARG A 247 9.17 -13.02 9.07
C ARG A 247 7.90 -12.83 9.90
N PRO A 248 7.73 -13.59 11.00
CA PRO A 248 6.57 -13.44 11.87
C PRO A 248 6.57 -12.04 12.51
N VAL A 249 5.39 -11.44 12.65
CA VAL A 249 5.21 -10.21 13.43
C VAL A 249 5.01 -10.64 14.87
N PHE A 250 6.04 -10.42 15.70
CA PHE A 250 5.95 -10.72 17.12
C PHE A 250 5.12 -9.67 17.82
N LEU A 251 4.12 -10.11 18.58
CA LEU A 251 3.34 -9.24 19.46
C LEU A 251 4.16 -8.87 20.68
N SER A 252 4.08 -7.60 21.08
CA SER A 252 4.57 -7.15 22.38
C SER A 252 3.95 -8.00 23.50
N SER A 253 4.81 -8.63 24.30
CA SER A 253 4.41 -9.41 25.47
C SER A 253 4.91 -8.69 26.71
N SER A 254 4.01 -8.30 27.63
CA SER A 254 4.43 -7.81 28.94
C SER A 254 4.92 -8.99 29.77
N SER A 255 6.20 -8.99 30.11
CA SER A 255 6.87 -10.00 30.94
C SER A 255 6.45 -9.98 32.42
N SER A 256 5.39 -9.25 32.79
CA SER A 256 5.06 -8.92 34.18
C SER A 256 3.73 -9.48 34.70
N SER A 257 3.05 -10.40 34.00
CA SER A 257 1.85 -11.06 34.57
C SER A 257 1.79 -12.54 34.27
N SER A 258 1.16 -13.28 35.19
CA SER A 258 0.99 -14.75 35.20
C SER A 258 0.09 -15.31 34.09
N SER A 259 -0.35 -14.45 33.17
CA SER A 259 -0.92 -14.82 31.88
C SER A 259 -0.29 -13.89 30.82
N PRO A 260 0.45 -14.39 29.82
CA PRO A 260 1.04 -13.53 28.80
C PRO A 260 -0.06 -13.03 27.86
N ALA A 261 -0.85 -12.05 28.31
CA ALA A 261 -1.76 -11.32 27.46
C ALA A 261 -0.92 -10.62 26.38
N ARG A 262 -1.13 -11.01 25.13
CA ARG A 262 -0.47 -10.40 23.97
C ARG A 262 -1.24 -9.14 23.60
N PHE A 263 -0.57 -8.00 23.53
CA PHE A 263 -1.19 -6.72 23.15
C PHE A 263 -0.33 -6.04 22.08
N PHE A 264 -0.96 -5.16 21.32
CA PHE A 264 -0.25 -4.26 20.41
C PHE A 264 0.24 -3.04 21.19
N ALA A 265 1.51 -2.66 20.99
CA ALA A 265 2.05 -1.43 21.57
C ALA A 265 1.67 -0.18 20.76
N SER A 266 1.24 -0.33 19.51
CA SER A 266 0.83 0.77 18.64
C SER A 266 -0.10 0.31 17.52
N VAL A 267 -0.83 1.26 16.90
CA VAL A 267 -1.63 1.03 15.69
C VAL A 267 -0.77 0.49 14.53
N ALA A 268 0.47 0.98 14.40
CA ALA A 268 1.41 0.49 13.40
C ALA A 268 1.76 -1.00 13.59
N GLU A 269 1.95 -1.45 14.83
CA GLU A 269 2.20 -2.88 15.13
C GLU A 269 0.98 -3.74 14.79
N ALA A 270 -0.23 -3.26 15.11
CA ALA A 270 -1.48 -3.95 14.78
C ALA A 270 -1.66 -4.11 13.28
N TYR A 271 -1.41 -3.05 12.50
CA TYR A 271 -1.48 -3.07 11.05
C TYR A 271 -0.46 -4.00 10.42
N GLU A 272 0.80 -3.93 10.84
CA GLU A 272 1.85 -4.82 10.30
C GLU A 272 1.53 -6.29 10.56
N SER A 273 1.02 -6.60 11.76
CA SER A 273 0.57 -7.93 12.13
C SER A 273 -0.63 -8.37 11.28
N GLN A 274 -1.62 -7.49 11.08
CA GLN A 274 -2.78 -7.80 10.27
C GLN A 274 -2.39 -8.02 8.81
N MET A 275 -1.49 -7.21 8.26
CA MET A 275 -1.05 -7.35 6.87
C MET A 275 -0.44 -8.73 6.61
N ALA A 276 0.33 -9.27 7.57
CA ALA A 276 0.88 -10.63 7.47
C ALA A 276 -0.23 -11.70 7.43
N LEU A 277 -1.31 -11.53 8.21
CA LEU A 277 -2.48 -12.41 8.16
C LEU A 277 -3.28 -12.23 6.87
N TYR A 278 -3.44 -10.99 6.42
CA TYR A 278 -4.20 -10.64 5.23
C TYR A 278 -3.55 -11.19 3.96
N THR A 279 -2.21 -11.17 3.84
CA THR A 279 -1.51 -11.84 2.74
C THR A 279 -1.79 -13.36 2.71
N ARG A 280 -1.86 -14.02 3.88
CA ARG A 280 -2.23 -15.44 3.98
C ARG A 280 -3.68 -15.67 3.55
N LEU A 281 -4.59 -14.81 3.98
CA LEU A 281 -5.99 -14.83 3.59
C LEU A 281 -6.15 -14.71 2.07
N VAL A 282 -5.59 -13.67 1.46
CA VAL A 282 -5.71 -13.45 0.01
C VAL A 282 -5.15 -14.63 -0.78
N ARG A 283 -4.01 -15.18 -0.37
CA ARG A 283 -3.46 -16.40 -0.96
C ARG A 283 -4.43 -17.58 -0.85
N PHE A 284 -5.03 -17.80 0.32
CA PHE A 284 -6.01 -18.85 0.55
C PHE A 284 -7.25 -18.68 -0.37
N LEU A 285 -7.77 -17.46 -0.46
CA LEU A 285 -8.93 -17.13 -1.30
C LEU A 285 -8.63 -17.40 -2.79
N GLN A 286 -7.47 -16.96 -3.28
CA GLN A 286 -7.08 -17.15 -4.68
C GLN A 286 -6.88 -18.61 -5.07
N ILE A 287 -6.31 -19.45 -4.18
CA ILE A 287 -6.22 -20.91 -4.42
C ILE A 287 -7.61 -21.54 -4.56
N GLY A 288 -8.59 -21.08 -3.78
CA GLY A 288 -9.97 -21.55 -3.86
C GLY A 288 -10.69 -21.09 -5.10
N GLU A 289 -10.51 -19.82 -5.46
CA GLU A 289 -11.15 -19.19 -6.62
C GLU A 289 -10.80 -19.92 -7.92
N GLU A 290 -9.52 -20.23 -8.16
CA GLU A 290 -9.09 -21.02 -9.32
C GLU A 290 -9.80 -22.37 -9.39
N ALA A 291 -9.94 -23.06 -8.25
CA ALA A 291 -10.60 -24.36 -8.19
C ALA A 291 -12.13 -24.25 -8.42
N ARG A 292 -12.78 -23.21 -7.87
CA ARG A 292 -14.22 -22.94 -8.07
C ARG A 292 -14.55 -22.60 -9.52
N LEU A 293 -13.63 -21.94 -10.23
CA LEU A 293 -13.84 -21.51 -11.61
C LEU A 293 -13.38 -22.54 -12.65
N ALA A 294 -12.54 -23.51 -12.29
CA ALA A 294 -12.06 -24.56 -13.20
C ALA A 294 -13.04 -25.75 -13.26
N LYS A 295 -13.34 -26.23 -14.48
CA LYS A 295 -14.27 -27.33 -14.73
C LYS A 295 -13.73 -28.64 -14.14
N GLY A 296 -14.47 -29.25 -13.20
CA GLY A 296 -14.29 -30.65 -12.79
C GLY A 296 -13.03 -31.02 -12.01
N HIS A 297 -12.31 -30.06 -11.40
CA HIS A 297 -11.21 -30.37 -10.47
C HIS A 297 -11.69 -30.29 -9.02
N VAL A 298 -11.71 -31.43 -8.32
CA VAL A 298 -11.64 -31.44 -6.86
C VAL A 298 -10.28 -30.85 -6.50
N GLY A 299 -10.28 -29.66 -5.88
CA GLY A 299 -9.06 -28.96 -5.50
C GLY A 299 -8.22 -29.78 -4.50
N PRO A 300 -7.01 -29.33 -4.14
CA PRO A 300 -6.17 -30.08 -3.21
C PRO A 300 -6.83 -30.18 -1.83
N GLU A 301 -7.38 -31.36 -1.52
CA GLU A 301 -7.76 -31.84 -0.19
C GLU A 301 -6.60 -32.68 0.33
N PRO A 302 -5.70 -32.09 1.14
CA PRO A 302 -5.82 -32.33 2.58
C PRO A 302 -5.50 -31.12 3.50
N ASP A 303 -4.89 -30.03 3.01
CA ASP A 303 -4.41 -28.93 3.87
C ASP A 303 -5.36 -27.73 3.95
N ARG A 304 -6.39 -27.67 3.10
CA ARG A 304 -7.33 -26.53 3.01
C ARG A 304 -8.15 -26.34 4.28
N ARG A 305 -8.74 -27.42 4.81
CA ARG A 305 -9.54 -27.40 6.04
C ARG A 305 -8.72 -26.93 7.23
N TRP A 306 -7.48 -27.42 7.34
CA TRP A 306 -6.55 -27.00 8.39
C TRP A 306 -6.13 -25.54 8.20
N THR A 307 -5.81 -25.13 6.98
CA THR A 307 -5.47 -23.74 6.66
C THR A 307 -6.59 -22.78 7.03
N ARG A 308 -7.85 -23.09 6.66
CA ARG A 308 -9.05 -22.33 7.07
C ARG A 308 -9.15 -22.22 8.58
N LYS A 309 -9.02 -23.36 9.29
CA LYS A 309 -9.10 -23.41 10.76
C LYS A 309 -8.01 -22.59 11.43
N PHE A 310 -6.75 -22.72 11.02
CA PHE A 310 -5.64 -21.97 11.59
C PHE A 310 -5.73 -20.48 11.27
N LEU A 311 -6.19 -20.12 10.06
CA LEU A 311 -6.39 -18.73 9.70
C LEU A 311 -7.48 -18.09 10.55
N MET A 312 -8.59 -18.79 10.81
CA MET A 312 -9.64 -18.30 11.72
C MET A 312 -9.11 -18.11 13.15
N ILE A 313 -8.38 -19.10 13.69
CA ILE A 313 -7.76 -19.00 15.02
C ILE A 313 -6.82 -17.79 15.11
N ASP A 314 -6.01 -17.57 14.08
CA ASP A 314 -5.08 -16.44 14.05
C ASP A 314 -5.80 -15.09 13.92
N MET A 315 -6.90 -15.03 13.15
CA MET A 315 -7.77 -13.86 13.02
C MET A 315 -8.43 -13.50 14.36
N ASP A 316 -8.98 -14.48 15.08
CA ASP A 316 -9.62 -14.28 16.38
C ASP A 316 -8.62 -13.79 17.42
N ARG A 317 -7.43 -14.41 17.48
CA ARG A 317 -6.34 -13.98 18.37
C ARG A 317 -5.86 -12.56 18.06
N TRP A 318 -5.75 -12.22 16.79
CA TRP A 318 -5.38 -10.87 16.38
C TRP A 318 -6.46 -9.86 16.80
N HIS A 319 -7.74 -10.19 16.63
CA HIS A 319 -8.85 -9.30 16.98
C HIS A 319 -9.00 -9.09 18.47
N GLU A 320 -8.76 -10.12 19.28
CA GLU A 320 -8.71 -9.98 20.75
C GLU A 320 -7.66 -8.94 21.18
N ALA A 321 -6.44 -9.04 20.66
CA ALA A 321 -5.38 -8.06 20.93
C ALA A 321 -5.71 -6.67 20.35
N PHE A 322 -6.38 -6.62 19.19
CA PHE A 322 -6.80 -5.39 18.53
C PHE A 322 -7.88 -4.66 19.32
N ARG A 323 -8.89 -5.37 19.83
CA ARG A 323 -9.92 -4.80 20.69
C ARG A 323 -9.34 -4.20 21.97
N ALA A 324 -8.35 -4.85 22.56
CA ALA A 324 -7.63 -4.30 23.72
C ALA A 324 -6.88 -2.99 23.36
N LEU A 325 -6.28 -2.91 22.17
CA LEU A 325 -5.66 -1.67 21.67
C LEU A 325 -6.71 -0.57 21.46
N LYS A 326 -7.81 -0.87 20.76
CA LYS A 326 -8.90 0.08 20.43
C LYS A 326 -9.63 0.58 21.69
N ALA A 327 -9.74 -0.26 22.72
CA ALA A 327 -10.33 0.10 24.02
C ALA A 327 -9.36 0.81 24.97
N GLY A 328 -8.07 0.85 24.65
CA GLY A 328 -7.05 1.51 25.46
C GLY A 328 -7.37 3.00 25.64
N ARG A 329 -7.22 3.53 26.86
CA ARG A 329 -7.53 4.93 27.22
C ARG A 329 -6.63 5.99 26.55
N GLY A 330 -5.87 5.63 25.52
CA GLY A 330 -5.04 6.57 24.76
C GLY A 330 -5.90 7.42 23.84
N ARG A 331 -5.62 8.72 23.75
CA ARG A 331 -6.27 9.61 22.78
C ARG A 331 -5.69 9.28 21.40
N HIS A 332 -6.43 8.53 20.58
CA HIS A 332 -6.08 8.27 19.19
C HIS A 332 -6.22 9.56 18.37
N THR A 333 -5.29 9.83 17.46
CA THR A 333 -5.44 10.90 16.47
C THR A 333 -6.55 10.55 15.47
N GLY A 334 -7.12 11.50 14.71
CA GLY A 334 -8.13 11.17 13.68
C GLY A 334 -7.56 10.20 12.64
N ARG A 335 -6.31 10.40 12.21
CA ARG A 335 -5.56 9.43 11.41
C ARG A 335 -5.47 8.03 12.04
N ASP A 336 -5.22 7.93 13.35
CA ASP A 336 -5.22 6.62 14.03
C ASP A 336 -6.63 6.00 14.00
N ARG A 337 -7.70 6.79 14.17
CA ARG A 337 -9.09 6.32 14.09
C ARG A 337 -9.41 5.73 12.72
N THR A 338 -9.02 6.38 11.62
CA THR A 338 -9.26 5.82 10.27
C THR A 338 -8.54 4.49 10.08
N VAL A 339 -7.29 4.39 10.54
CA VAL A 339 -6.55 3.11 10.47
C VAL A 339 -7.22 2.04 11.32
N LEU A 340 -7.67 2.37 12.53
CA LEU A 340 -8.42 1.44 13.38
C LEU A 340 -9.71 0.96 12.69
N ASN A 341 -10.45 1.84 12.03
CA ASN A 341 -11.66 1.46 11.28
C ASN A 341 -11.32 0.56 10.08
N LEU A 342 -10.29 0.89 9.30
CA LEU A 342 -9.80 0.04 8.21
C LEU A 342 -9.41 -1.36 8.70
N LEU A 343 -8.71 -1.44 9.84
CA LEU A 343 -8.31 -2.72 10.44
C LEU A 343 -9.53 -3.53 10.89
N GLU A 344 -10.53 -2.90 11.49
CA GLU A 344 -11.76 -3.58 11.90
C GLU A 344 -12.56 -4.09 10.67
N ILE A 345 -12.72 -3.26 9.64
CA ILE A 345 -13.39 -3.64 8.39
C ILE A 345 -12.70 -4.85 7.74
N ARG A 346 -11.36 -4.84 7.64
CA ARG A 346 -10.59 -5.97 7.09
C ARG A 346 -10.77 -7.24 7.91
N HIS A 347 -10.92 -7.12 9.24
CA HIS A 347 -11.18 -8.26 10.09
C HIS A 347 -12.57 -8.86 9.82
N ILE A 348 -13.61 -8.03 9.86
CA ILE A 348 -15.00 -8.44 9.59
C ILE A 348 -15.08 -9.12 8.22
N MET A 349 -14.66 -8.44 7.16
CA MET A 349 -14.70 -8.95 5.79
C MET A 349 -13.89 -10.22 5.62
N GLY A 350 -12.68 -10.26 6.20
CA GLY A 350 -11.83 -11.44 6.13
C GLY A 350 -12.45 -12.66 6.80
N ARG A 351 -13.15 -12.48 7.93
CA ARG A 351 -13.87 -13.58 8.59
C ARG A 351 -15.02 -14.10 7.75
N VAL A 352 -15.87 -13.23 7.20
CA VAL A 352 -16.98 -13.61 6.32
C VAL A 352 -16.44 -14.42 5.12
N GLN A 353 -15.36 -13.96 4.50
CA GLN A 353 -14.73 -14.64 3.36
C GLN A 353 -14.16 -16.02 3.71
N ILE A 354 -13.56 -16.19 4.91
CA ILE A 354 -13.07 -17.49 5.37
C ILE A 354 -14.25 -18.42 5.67
N GLU A 355 -15.29 -17.91 6.32
CA GLU A 355 -16.42 -18.71 6.77
C GLU A 355 -17.21 -19.25 5.58
N LEU A 356 -17.48 -18.39 4.60
CA LEU A 356 -18.24 -18.72 3.38
C LEU A 356 -17.39 -19.23 2.23
N PHE A 357 -16.11 -19.49 2.45
CA PHE A 357 -15.19 -19.91 1.41
C PHE A 357 -15.66 -21.15 0.63
N ASP A 358 -16.09 -22.19 1.36
CA ASP A 358 -16.61 -23.45 0.82
C ASP A 358 -18.12 -23.41 0.58
N SER A 359 -18.78 -22.26 0.77
CA SER A 359 -20.20 -22.12 0.51
C SER A 359 -20.49 -22.32 -0.97
N ALA A 360 -21.48 -23.17 -1.22
CA ALA A 360 -22.01 -23.44 -2.54
C ALA A 360 -23.16 -22.51 -2.92
N SER A 361 -23.72 -21.69 -2.02
CA SER A 361 -24.85 -20.81 -2.33
C SER A 361 -24.50 -19.35 -2.07
N GLU A 362 -24.80 -18.47 -3.03
CA GLU A 362 -24.66 -17.02 -2.81
C GLU A 362 -25.71 -16.48 -1.81
N ARG A 363 -26.64 -17.32 -1.34
CA ARG A 363 -27.63 -16.97 -0.31
C ARG A 363 -27.05 -17.03 1.10
N ASP A 364 -25.97 -17.79 1.30
CA ASP A 364 -25.36 -17.95 2.63
C ASP A 364 -24.72 -16.65 3.14
N TYR A 365 -24.45 -15.70 2.24
CA TYR A 365 -23.99 -14.35 2.58
C TYR A 365 -25.04 -13.53 3.36
N ASP A 366 -26.33 -13.88 3.27
CA ASP A 366 -27.40 -13.15 3.97
C ASP A 366 -27.29 -13.27 5.49
N ALA A 367 -26.66 -14.34 5.99
CA ALA A 367 -26.42 -14.51 7.42
C ALA A 367 -25.47 -13.44 8.01
N TYR A 368 -24.80 -12.65 7.15
CA TYR A 368 -23.79 -11.65 7.50
C TYR A 368 -24.22 -10.23 7.11
N VAL A 369 -25.53 -9.98 6.93
CA VAL A 369 -26.06 -8.64 6.62
C VAL A 369 -25.68 -7.61 7.69
N ASP A 370 -25.69 -8.00 8.96
CA ASP A 370 -25.29 -7.11 10.06
C ASP A 370 -23.79 -6.78 10.03
N ASP A 371 -22.95 -7.73 9.65
CA ASP A 371 -21.51 -7.49 9.42
C ASP A 371 -21.30 -6.51 8.27
N TYR A 372 -22.07 -6.62 7.18
CA TYR A 372 -22.02 -5.66 6.07
C TYR A 372 -22.47 -4.26 6.47
N ARG A 373 -23.51 -4.15 7.31
CA ARG A 373 -23.97 -2.88 7.87
C ARG A 373 -22.87 -2.25 8.73
N ALA A 374 -22.25 -3.03 9.61
CA ALA A 374 -21.12 -2.56 10.42
C ALA A 374 -19.94 -2.07 9.57
N VAL A 375 -19.65 -2.73 8.45
CA VAL A 375 -18.61 -2.27 7.50
C VAL A 375 -18.96 -0.92 6.88
N VAL A 376 -20.21 -0.74 6.46
CA VAL A 376 -20.70 0.54 5.93
C VAL A 376 -20.60 1.64 6.99
N ASP A 377 -21.08 1.39 8.22
CA ASP A 377 -21.07 2.35 9.33
C ASP A 377 -19.64 2.78 9.69
N LEU A 378 -18.72 1.82 9.84
CA LEU A 378 -17.30 2.09 10.12
C LEU A 378 -16.62 2.91 9.01
N THR A 379 -17.06 2.71 7.75
CA THR A 379 -16.55 3.45 6.60
C THR A 379 -17.09 4.89 6.59
N THR A 380 -18.37 5.08 6.91
CA THR A 380 -18.98 6.41 7.08
C THR A 380 -18.31 7.18 8.21
N GLU A 381 -18.07 6.55 9.36
CA GLU A 381 -17.32 7.16 10.46
C GLU A 381 -15.90 7.56 10.06
N ALA A 382 -15.22 6.72 9.26
CA ALA A 382 -13.89 7.00 8.76
C ALA A 382 -13.87 8.20 7.80
N ALA A 383 -14.88 8.30 6.92
CA ALA A 383 -15.04 9.44 6.01
C ALA A 383 -15.31 10.74 6.77
N ALA A 384 -16.21 10.73 7.76
CA ALA A 384 -16.52 11.89 8.58
C ALA A 384 -15.30 12.39 9.39
N ALA A 385 -14.52 11.47 9.97
CA ALA A 385 -13.32 11.82 10.71
C ALA A 385 -12.23 12.47 9.82
N GLU A 386 -12.21 12.17 8.52
CA GLU A 386 -11.31 12.83 7.57
C GLU A 386 -11.77 14.27 7.26
N GLU A 387 -13.08 14.47 7.11
CA GLU A 387 -13.66 15.80 6.87
C GLU A 387 -13.41 16.75 8.06
N GLU A 388 -13.59 16.27 9.30
CA GLU A 388 -13.27 17.02 10.52
C GLU A 388 -11.80 17.45 10.58
N GLU A 389 -10.84 16.57 10.24
CA GLU A 389 -9.41 16.89 10.20
C GLU A 389 -9.07 17.91 9.08
N GLU A 390 -9.77 17.84 7.94
CA GLU A 390 -9.60 18.81 6.85
C GLU A 390 -10.03 20.22 7.30
N GLU A 391 -11.19 20.34 7.96
CA GLU A 391 -11.71 21.61 8.46
C GLU A 391 -10.81 22.23 9.54
N GLU A 392 -10.37 21.45 10.54
CA GLU A 392 -9.44 21.92 11.57
C GLU A 392 -8.12 22.43 10.97
N GLY A 393 -7.58 21.70 9.97
CA GLY A 393 -6.36 22.08 9.27
C GLY A 393 -6.49 23.33 8.39
N GLU A 394 -7.69 23.67 7.93
CA GLU A 394 -7.97 24.92 7.21
C GLU A 394 -8.08 26.12 8.15
N VAL A 395 -8.70 25.94 9.31
CA VAL A 395 -8.79 26.97 10.36
C VAL A 395 -7.41 27.34 10.90
N GLU A 396 -6.53 26.36 11.15
CA GLU A 396 -5.14 26.63 11.55
C GLU A 396 -4.35 27.43 10.50
N LYS A 397 -4.56 27.15 9.21
CA LYS A 397 -3.94 27.92 8.12
C LYS A 397 -4.47 29.34 8.05
N ALA A 398 -5.77 29.55 8.22
CA ALA A 398 -6.37 30.88 8.24
C ALA A 398 -5.83 31.73 9.40
N ASN A 399 -5.60 31.11 10.56
CA ASN A 399 -4.99 31.76 11.72
C ASN A 399 -3.49 32.06 11.53
N ALA A 400 -2.75 31.20 10.82
CA ALA A 400 -1.33 31.43 10.53
C ALA A 400 -1.07 32.60 9.54
N VAL A 401 -2.04 32.96 8.70
CA VAL A 401 -1.95 34.08 7.75
C VAL A 401 -2.04 35.46 8.42
N HIS A 402 -2.45 35.53 9.70
CA HIS A 402 -2.57 36.78 10.45
C HIS A 402 -1.25 37.30 11.07
N ASN A 403 -0.09 36.70 10.77
CA ASN A 403 1.22 37.21 11.18
C ASN A 403 1.94 37.92 10.00
N PRO A 404 2.06 39.26 9.99
CA PRO A 404 2.56 40.02 8.85
C PRO A 404 4.10 40.12 8.87
N ALA A 405 4.80 38.99 8.76
CA ALA A 405 6.26 38.96 8.61
C ALA A 405 6.74 37.70 7.86
N GLY A 406 6.20 37.45 6.67
CA GLY A 406 6.69 36.39 5.78
C GLY A 406 6.10 36.55 4.39
N SER A 407 6.96 36.57 3.38
CA SER A 407 6.57 36.69 1.96
C SER A 407 5.55 35.61 1.57
N PRO A 408 4.64 35.88 0.59
CA PRO A 408 3.66 34.90 0.17
C PRO A 408 4.37 33.76 -0.58
N GLY A 409 4.64 32.67 0.15
CA GLY A 409 5.08 31.42 -0.44
C GLY A 409 4.02 30.88 -1.41
N PRO A 410 4.42 30.06 -2.40
CA PRO A 410 3.50 29.57 -3.42
C PRO A 410 2.33 28.83 -2.75
N LYS A 411 1.11 29.15 -3.20
CA LYS A 411 -0.15 28.50 -2.80
C LYS A 411 0.04 26.98 -2.83
N ARG A 412 0.13 26.37 -1.65
CA ARG A 412 0.30 24.92 -1.50
C ARG A 412 -1.05 24.25 -1.75
N VAL A 413 -1.45 24.15 -3.02
CA VAL A 413 -2.61 23.37 -3.42
C VAL A 413 -2.17 21.92 -3.49
N SER A 414 -2.32 21.20 -2.39
CA SER A 414 -2.28 19.75 -2.42
C SER A 414 -3.09 19.22 -1.25
N LYS A 415 -4.29 18.71 -1.58
CA LYS A 415 -5.08 17.80 -0.75
C LYS A 415 -4.25 16.51 -0.57
N VAL A 416 -3.25 16.53 0.31
CA VAL A 416 -2.44 15.35 0.64
C VAL A 416 -3.20 14.57 1.69
N LEU A 417 -3.99 13.64 1.19
CA LEU A 417 -4.88 12.79 1.94
C LEU A 417 -4.08 11.79 2.76
N THR A 418 -4.56 11.56 3.97
CA THR A 418 -3.88 10.72 4.95
C THR A 418 -4.13 9.23 4.72
N ASN A 419 -5.08 8.85 3.84
CA ASN A 419 -5.47 7.47 3.54
C ASN A 419 -5.42 7.03 2.06
N ASP A 420 -5.02 7.88 1.12
CA ASP A 420 -4.94 7.55 -0.32
C ASP A 420 -3.48 7.32 -0.77
N SER A 421 -2.81 6.26 -0.26
CA SER A 421 -1.61 5.83 -0.98
C SER A 421 -2.03 5.35 -2.36
N VAL A 422 -1.38 5.86 -3.40
CA VAL A 422 -1.54 5.32 -4.76
C VAL A 422 -1.18 3.81 -4.82
N LEU A 423 -0.47 3.28 -3.83
CA LEU A 423 -0.04 1.88 -3.73
C LEU A 423 -0.85 1.02 -2.75
N GLU A 424 -1.74 1.58 -1.92
CA GLU A 424 -2.54 0.81 -0.94
C GLU A 424 -3.87 0.35 -1.53
N VAL A 425 -4.32 -0.84 -1.10
CA VAL A 425 -5.70 -1.28 -1.35
C VAL A 425 -6.60 -0.49 -0.41
N ASP A 426 -7.45 0.34 -1.00
CA ASP A 426 -8.30 1.33 -0.32
C ASP A 426 -9.60 0.73 0.23
N LEU A 427 -10.33 1.53 1.02
CA LEU A 427 -11.66 1.20 1.55
C LEU A 427 -12.67 0.91 0.43
N SER A 428 -12.53 1.57 -0.73
CA SER A 428 -13.39 1.36 -1.90
C SER A 428 -13.33 -0.09 -2.41
N THR A 429 -12.16 -0.73 -2.37
CA THR A 429 -12.01 -2.15 -2.71
C THR A 429 -12.73 -3.08 -1.72
N LEU A 430 -12.79 -2.70 -0.43
CA LEU A 430 -13.51 -3.48 0.59
C LEU A 430 -15.03 -3.31 0.44
N LEU A 431 -15.50 -2.08 0.18
CA LEU A 431 -16.91 -1.79 -0.12
C LEU A 431 -17.40 -2.51 -1.39
N TYR A 432 -16.55 -2.67 -2.41
CA TYR A 432 -16.90 -3.48 -3.58
C TYR A 432 -17.35 -4.89 -3.20
N THR A 433 -16.74 -5.49 -2.17
CA THR A 433 -17.12 -6.83 -1.70
C THR A 433 -18.50 -6.81 -1.04
N VAL A 434 -18.85 -5.72 -0.33
CA VAL A 434 -20.21 -5.53 0.20
C VAL A 434 -21.21 -5.50 -0.94
N VAL A 435 -20.95 -4.69 -1.98
CA VAL A 435 -21.83 -4.61 -3.17
C VAL A 435 -21.97 -5.98 -3.84
N ALA A 436 -20.85 -6.68 -4.03
CA ALA A 436 -20.83 -7.95 -4.74
C ALA A 436 -21.52 -9.09 -3.97
N LYS A 437 -21.45 -9.11 -2.63
CA LYS A 437 -21.84 -10.27 -1.80
C LYS A 437 -23.08 -10.09 -0.95
N CYS A 438 -23.31 -8.91 -0.37
CA CYS A 438 -24.60 -8.61 0.28
C CYS A 438 -25.70 -8.68 -0.77
N ARG A 439 -26.93 -9.09 -0.44
CA ARG A 439 -28.08 -9.09 -1.37
C ARG A 439 -29.08 -7.96 -1.11
N CYS A 440 -28.98 -7.26 0.02
CA CYS A 440 -29.82 -6.13 0.37
C CYS A 440 -29.52 -4.94 -0.54
N LEU A 441 -30.52 -4.49 -1.31
CA LEU A 441 -30.38 -3.38 -2.27
C LEU A 441 -29.88 -2.10 -1.58
N ARG A 442 -30.50 -1.73 -0.46
CA ARG A 442 -30.16 -0.52 0.29
C ARG A 442 -28.67 -0.51 0.68
N LEU A 443 -28.18 -1.56 1.35
CA LEU A 443 -26.76 -1.65 1.73
C LEU A 443 -25.80 -1.59 0.53
N ARG A 444 -26.19 -2.14 -0.61
CA ARG A 444 -25.40 -2.04 -1.85
C ARG A 444 -25.34 -0.63 -2.39
N LEU A 445 -26.46 0.09 -2.40
CA LEU A 445 -26.52 1.49 -2.83
C LEU A 445 -25.70 2.38 -1.88
N VAL A 446 -25.77 2.12 -0.57
CA VAL A 446 -24.92 2.82 0.42
C VAL A 446 -23.45 2.60 0.13
N ALA A 447 -23.05 1.34 -0.03
CA ALA A 447 -21.66 1.00 -0.31
C ALA A 447 -21.21 1.60 -1.65
N LEU A 448 -22.05 1.59 -2.69
CA LEU A 448 -21.73 2.18 -3.99
C LEU A 448 -21.54 3.70 -3.90
N LYS A 449 -22.44 4.44 -3.23
CA LYS A 449 -22.28 5.88 -3.03
C LYS A 449 -21.02 6.21 -2.24
N LEU A 450 -20.72 5.44 -1.19
CA LEU A 450 -19.46 5.58 -0.44
C LEU A 450 -18.24 5.27 -1.32
N MET A 451 -18.32 4.29 -2.22
CA MET A 451 -17.24 4.03 -3.18
C MET A 451 -17.01 5.24 -4.10
N GLU A 452 -18.09 5.87 -4.57
CA GLU A 452 -18.05 7.08 -5.43
C GLU A 452 -17.54 8.32 -4.68
N SER A 453 -18.02 8.56 -3.45
CA SER A 453 -17.60 9.71 -2.64
C SER A 453 -16.14 9.62 -2.21
N LEU A 454 -15.71 8.42 -1.83
CA LEU A 454 -14.31 8.18 -1.51
C LEU A 454 -13.46 8.25 -2.79
N ALA A 455 -14.02 7.97 -3.98
CA ALA A 455 -13.29 7.97 -5.25
C ALA A 455 -12.88 9.34 -5.74
N ARG A 456 -11.61 9.68 -5.49
CA ARG A 456 -11.03 10.91 -6.01
C ARG A 456 -10.61 10.81 -7.48
N PRO A 457 -10.57 11.95 -8.22
CA PRO A 457 -10.38 11.98 -9.68
C PRO A 457 -9.02 11.50 -10.21
N ARG A 458 -8.05 11.18 -9.34
CA ARG A 458 -6.70 10.74 -9.75
C ARG A 458 -6.59 9.23 -9.63
N GLU A 459 -6.19 8.59 -10.72
CA GLU A 459 -6.10 7.12 -10.82
C GLU A 459 -5.25 6.55 -9.67
N ASN A 460 -5.82 5.68 -8.83
CA ASN A 460 -5.02 4.75 -8.04
C ASN A 460 -4.51 3.64 -8.99
N VAL A 461 -3.42 2.93 -8.67
CA VAL A 461 -2.92 1.85 -9.55
C VAL A 461 -3.90 0.66 -9.62
N TRP A 462 -4.84 0.60 -8.69
CA TRP A 462 -5.87 -0.42 -8.55
C TRP A 462 -7.13 -0.17 -9.40
N SER A 463 -7.12 0.87 -10.24
CA SER A 463 -8.20 1.21 -11.19
C SER A 463 -9.58 1.43 -10.54
N ARG A 464 -9.67 2.26 -9.50
CA ARG A 464 -10.89 2.58 -8.70
C ARG A 464 -12.20 2.74 -9.48
N ARG A 465 -12.10 3.25 -10.70
CA ARG A 465 -13.29 3.49 -11.51
C ARG A 465 -13.87 2.23 -12.14
N ILE A 466 -13.02 1.26 -12.50
CA ILE A 466 -13.51 0.01 -13.07
C ILE A 466 -14.28 -0.79 -12.02
N THR A 467 -13.91 -0.69 -10.74
CA THR A 467 -14.60 -1.36 -9.64
C THR A 467 -15.93 -0.69 -9.33
N ILE A 468 -16.03 0.64 -9.41
CA ILE A 468 -17.32 1.37 -9.30
C ILE A 468 -18.26 1.01 -10.45
N VAL A 469 -17.78 1.04 -11.70
CA VAL A 469 -18.58 0.68 -12.87
C VAL A 469 -19.05 -0.78 -12.79
N ALA A 470 -18.18 -1.69 -12.33
CA ALA A 470 -18.55 -3.08 -12.09
C ALA A 470 -19.57 -3.21 -10.95
N ALA A 471 -19.41 -2.48 -9.84
CA ALA A 471 -20.33 -2.48 -8.71
C ALA A 471 -21.74 -2.03 -9.12
N ARG A 472 -21.83 -0.91 -9.84
CA ARG A 472 -23.09 -0.42 -10.41
C ARG A 472 -23.74 -1.47 -11.31
N ARG A 473 -22.96 -2.03 -12.23
CA ARG A 473 -23.46 -3.04 -13.17
C ARG A 473 -23.94 -4.32 -12.49
N LEU A 474 -23.28 -4.73 -11.40
CA LEU A 474 -23.70 -5.87 -10.58
C LEU A 474 -25.09 -5.65 -9.99
N ILE A 475 -25.35 -4.46 -9.42
CA ILE A 475 -26.65 -4.13 -8.82
C ILE A 475 -27.74 -4.16 -9.89
N GLU A 476 -27.53 -3.49 -11.03
CA GLU A 476 -28.48 -3.45 -12.14
C GLU A 476 -28.85 -4.85 -12.64
N MET A 477 -27.85 -5.71 -12.85
CA MET A 477 -28.05 -7.06 -13.38
C MET A 477 -28.84 -7.96 -12.42
N GLU A 478 -28.60 -7.84 -11.12
CA GLU A 478 -29.15 -8.76 -10.14
C GLU A 478 -30.54 -8.34 -9.67
N HIS A 479 -30.76 -7.04 -9.49
CA HIS A 479 -32.04 -6.48 -9.07
C HIS A 479 -32.98 -6.17 -10.25
N ASP A 480 -32.50 -6.27 -11.49
CA ASP A 480 -33.28 -5.94 -12.70
C ASP A 480 -33.77 -4.48 -12.70
N ILE A 481 -32.85 -3.57 -12.37
CA ILE A 481 -33.09 -2.13 -12.29
C ILE A 481 -32.10 -1.36 -13.17
N SER A 482 -32.42 -0.10 -13.48
CA SER A 482 -31.50 0.85 -14.09
C SER A 482 -31.23 1.94 -13.06
N LEU A 483 -29.97 2.10 -12.64
CA LEU A 483 -29.61 3.15 -11.68
C LEU A 483 -29.43 4.49 -12.39
N PRO A 484 -29.90 5.61 -11.80
CA PRO A 484 -29.61 6.94 -12.32
C PRO A 484 -28.11 7.24 -12.23
N ASP A 485 -27.63 8.16 -13.06
CA ASP A 485 -26.21 8.54 -13.06
C ASP A 485 -25.78 9.13 -11.71
N ASP A 486 -26.62 9.99 -11.13
CA ASP A 486 -26.44 10.57 -9.80
C ASP A 486 -27.31 9.78 -8.79
N LEU A 487 -26.68 9.21 -7.75
CA LEU A 487 -27.37 8.45 -6.69
C LEU A 487 -27.65 9.36 -5.48
N ASP A 488 -28.91 9.73 -5.27
CA ASP A 488 -29.35 10.54 -4.13
C ASP A 488 -29.86 9.66 -2.99
N GLU A 489 -29.83 10.14 -1.74
CA GLU A 489 -30.26 9.35 -0.55
C GLU A 489 -31.75 8.99 -0.59
N GLU A 490 -32.53 9.72 -1.39
CA GLU A 490 -33.94 9.47 -1.63
C GLU A 490 -34.17 8.20 -2.48
N ASP A 491 -33.17 7.73 -3.23
CA ASP A 491 -33.25 6.53 -4.08
C ASP A 491 -33.15 5.20 -3.28
N TRP A 492 -33.03 5.26 -1.95
CA TRP A 492 -32.53 4.15 -1.12
C TRP A 492 -33.65 3.29 -0.53
N GLY A 493 -34.91 3.73 -0.68
CA GLY A 493 -36.09 3.12 -0.06
C GLY A 493 -36.21 3.41 1.46
N GLU A 494 -37.39 3.15 2.04
CA GLU A 494 -37.63 3.29 3.48
C GLU A 494 -36.80 2.28 4.31
N GLU A 495 -36.52 2.59 5.59
CA GLU A 495 -35.62 1.81 6.47
C GLU A 495 -36.09 0.37 6.77
N GLU A 496 -37.39 0.09 6.63
CA GLU A 496 -38.00 -1.19 7.04
C GLU A 496 -38.21 -2.19 5.90
N GLU A 497 -38.00 -1.81 4.64
CA GLU A 497 -38.07 -2.72 3.49
C GLU A 497 -36.67 -3.12 3.04
N ASP A 498 -36.14 -4.21 3.60
CA ASP A 498 -35.16 -5.04 2.88
C ASP A 498 -35.88 -5.58 1.63
N GLY A 499 -35.92 -4.76 0.57
CA GLY A 499 -36.65 -5.06 -0.66
C GLY A 499 -36.32 -6.45 -1.21
N VAL A 500 -37.14 -6.95 -2.14
CA VAL A 500 -37.05 -8.33 -2.65
C VAL A 500 -35.60 -8.71 -2.99
N LEU A 501 -35.03 -9.63 -2.21
CA LEU A 501 -33.66 -10.08 -2.39
C LEU A 501 -33.51 -10.77 -3.75
N PRO A 502 -32.45 -10.48 -4.52
CA PRO A 502 -32.23 -11.09 -5.82
C PRO A 502 -32.15 -12.63 -5.67
N PRO A 503 -32.82 -13.37 -6.55
CA PRO A 503 -32.82 -14.83 -6.51
C PRO A 503 -31.43 -15.38 -6.87
N GLU A 504 -31.14 -16.60 -6.43
CA GLU A 504 -29.79 -17.19 -6.54
C GLU A 504 -29.30 -17.28 -7.99
N GLU A 505 -30.19 -17.54 -8.93
CA GLU A 505 -29.89 -17.72 -10.35
C GLU A 505 -29.44 -16.42 -11.03
N ARG A 506 -29.81 -15.27 -10.47
CA ARG A 506 -29.36 -13.96 -10.97
C ARG A 506 -28.04 -13.51 -10.36
N ARG A 507 -27.59 -14.14 -9.27
CA ARG A 507 -26.38 -13.75 -8.55
C ARG A 507 -25.14 -13.93 -9.42
N VAL A 508 -24.34 -12.89 -9.52
CA VAL A 508 -23.01 -12.94 -10.10
C VAL A 508 -22.06 -13.50 -9.05
N VAL A 509 -21.45 -14.63 -9.37
CA VAL A 509 -20.52 -15.35 -8.49
C VAL A 509 -19.20 -14.58 -8.38
N ASN A 510 -18.72 -14.03 -9.48
CA ASN A 510 -17.45 -13.31 -9.55
C ASN A 510 -17.36 -12.38 -10.78
N VAL A 511 -16.50 -11.36 -10.72
CA VAL A 511 -16.18 -10.47 -11.84
C VAL A 511 -14.67 -10.44 -12.02
N LYS A 512 -14.20 -10.73 -13.24
CA LYS A 512 -12.79 -10.56 -13.58
C LYS A 512 -12.55 -9.22 -14.25
N PHE A 513 -11.59 -8.50 -13.69
CA PHE A 513 -11.08 -7.24 -14.21
C PHE A 513 -9.86 -7.52 -15.11
N PRO A 514 -9.83 -7.00 -16.36
CA PRO A 514 -8.65 -7.10 -17.18
C PRO A 514 -7.58 -6.15 -16.64
N PHE A 515 -6.45 -6.70 -16.17
CA PHE A 515 -5.30 -5.91 -15.76
C PHE A 515 -4.39 -5.58 -16.96
N GLY A 516 -3.77 -4.40 -16.93
CA GLY A 516 -2.83 -3.95 -17.96
C GLY A 516 -3.52 -3.45 -19.24
N ASN A 517 -2.91 -3.63 -20.40
CA ASN A 517 -3.46 -3.18 -21.69
C ASN A 517 -4.35 -4.22 -22.40
N ALA A 518 -4.43 -5.44 -21.85
CA ALA A 518 -5.38 -6.44 -22.31
C ALA A 518 -6.82 -5.95 -22.06
N GLY A 519 -7.75 -6.19 -22.99
CA GLY A 519 -9.17 -5.86 -22.78
C GLY A 519 -9.52 -4.36 -22.74
N LYS A 520 -8.69 -3.49 -23.34
CA LYS A 520 -8.95 -2.04 -23.46
C LYS A 520 -9.27 -1.64 -24.90
N ARG A 521 -10.32 -0.84 -25.09
CA ARG A 521 -10.64 -0.16 -26.36
C ARG A 521 -11.05 1.28 -26.08
N GLY A 522 -10.09 2.21 -26.15
CA GLY A 522 -10.31 3.59 -25.72
C GLY A 522 -10.76 3.64 -24.25
N PRO A 523 -11.89 4.28 -23.92
CA PRO A 523 -12.43 4.31 -22.56
C PRO A 523 -13.13 3.02 -22.14
N LEU A 524 -13.35 2.09 -23.06
CA LEU A 524 -14.04 0.84 -22.75
C LEU A 524 -13.09 -0.16 -22.09
N ARG A 525 -13.63 -0.89 -21.11
CA ARG A 525 -13.01 -2.04 -20.45
C ARG A 525 -13.91 -3.26 -20.62
N ASN A 526 -13.33 -4.39 -21.00
CA ASN A 526 -14.06 -5.64 -21.09
C ASN A 526 -14.14 -6.32 -19.70
N LEU A 527 -15.31 -6.38 -19.10
CA LEU A 527 -15.53 -7.12 -17.85
C LEU A 527 -16.12 -8.49 -18.14
N CYS A 528 -15.65 -9.50 -17.39
CA CYS A 528 -16.17 -10.86 -17.46
C CYS A 528 -16.91 -11.21 -16.17
N PHE A 529 -18.23 -11.37 -16.28
CA PHE A 529 -19.12 -11.78 -15.20
C PHE A 529 -19.29 -13.31 -15.22
N TYR A 530 -19.08 -13.94 -14.07
CA TYR A 530 -19.30 -15.37 -13.85
C TYR A 530 -20.64 -15.57 -13.17
N LEU A 531 -21.55 -16.27 -13.85
CA LEU A 531 -22.92 -16.55 -13.39
C LEU A 531 -23.13 -18.06 -13.37
N ARG A 532 -24.20 -18.51 -12.71
CA ARG A 532 -24.67 -19.90 -12.82
C ARG A 532 -25.80 -19.99 -13.83
N ASP A 533 -25.78 -21.01 -14.68
CA ASP A 533 -26.89 -21.30 -15.58
C ASP A 533 -28.11 -21.70 -14.73
N PRO A 534 -29.27 -21.05 -14.93
CA PRO A 534 -30.48 -21.36 -14.18
C PRO A 534 -31.01 -22.79 -14.37
N LYS A 535 -30.61 -23.51 -15.42
CA LYS A 535 -31.17 -24.83 -15.79
C LYS A 535 -30.44 -25.99 -15.13
N ASP A 536 -29.12 -25.94 -15.03
CA ASP A 536 -28.29 -27.03 -14.54
C ASP A 536 -27.20 -26.58 -13.53
N GLY A 537 -27.15 -25.29 -13.21
CA GLY A 537 -26.22 -24.70 -12.25
C GLY A 537 -24.77 -24.56 -12.75
N HIS A 538 -24.49 -24.82 -14.03
CA HIS A 538 -23.12 -24.73 -14.56
C HIS A 538 -22.62 -23.29 -14.62
N MET A 539 -21.31 -23.08 -14.47
CA MET A 539 -20.74 -21.73 -14.55
C MET A 539 -20.75 -21.23 -16.01
N ILE A 540 -21.42 -20.11 -16.27
CA ILE A 540 -21.41 -19.39 -17.53
C ILE A 540 -20.61 -18.10 -17.40
N THR A 541 -20.00 -17.65 -18.50
CA THR A 541 -19.26 -16.39 -18.55
C THR A 541 -19.98 -15.43 -19.50
N ARG A 542 -20.25 -14.21 -19.03
CA ARG A 542 -20.81 -13.11 -19.81
C ARG A 542 -19.80 -11.97 -19.87
N SER A 543 -19.37 -11.59 -21.06
CA SER A 543 -18.43 -10.47 -21.25
C SER A 543 -19.16 -9.22 -21.72
N GLU A 544 -18.90 -8.08 -21.09
CA GLU A 544 -19.48 -6.78 -21.48
C GLU A 544 -18.38 -5.72 -21.60
N TRP A 545 -18.52 -4.81 -22.57
CA TRP A 545 -17.64 -3.65 -22.71
C TRP A 545 -18.29 -2.43 -22.05
N LEU A 546 -17.73 -1.96 -20.94
CA LEU A 546 -18.27 -0.82 -20.19
C LEU A 546 -17.32 0.36 -20.26
N SER A 547 -17.88 1.57 -20.36
CA SER A 547 -17.11 2.82 -20.32
C SER A 547 -16.66 3.12 -18.90
N ILE A 548 -15.41 3.57 -18.77
CA ILE A 548 -14.86 4.11 -17.52
C ILE A 548 -14.57 5.62 -17.62
N GLU A 549 -15.21 6.34 -18.55
CA GLU A 549 -15.18 7.81 -18.62
C GLU A 549 -16.31 8.42 -17.79
N GLU A 550 -16.16 9.69 -17.38
CA GLU A 550 -17.28 10.44 -16.80
C GLU A 550 -18.32 10.62 -17.90
N PRO A 551 -19.63 10.46 -17.59
CA PRO A 551 -20.64 10.93 -18.50
C PRO A 551 -20.32 12.40 -18.82
N SER A 552 -20.05 12.67 -20.09
CA SER A 552 -19.60 13.98 -20.54
C SER A 552 -20.70 15.01 -20.29
N GLY A 553 -20.57 15.80 -19.23
CA GLY A 553 -21.56 16.84 -18.95
C GLY A 553 -21.27 17.66 -17.70
N ARG A 554 -20.52 18.75 -17.87
CA ARG A 554 -20.85 20.08 -17.29
C ARG A 554 -19.87 21.10 -17.88
N GLY A 555 -20.20 21.56 -19.10
CA GLY A 555 -19.89 22.94 -19.44
C GLY A 555 -20.57 23.81 -18.38
N ARG A 556 -19.80 24.64 -17.69
CA ARG A 556 -20.35 25.72 -16.87
C ARG A 556 -21.09 26.66 -17.83
N GLY A 557 -22.40 26.49 -17.93
CA GLY A 557 -23.33 27.49 -18.45
C GLY A 557 -23.76 28.40 -17.32
#